data_AF-A0A257W0L8-F1
#
_entry.id   AF-A0A257W0L8-F1
#
_cell.length_a   1.000
_cell.length_b   1.000
_cell.length_c   1.000
_cell.angle_alpha   90.00
_cell.angle_beta   90.00
_cell.angle_gamma   90.00
#
_symmetry.space_group_name_H-M   'P 1'
#
loop_
_entity.id
_entity.type
_entity.pdbx_description
1 polymer ?
#
loop_
_entity_poly.entity_id
_entity_poly.type
_entity_poly.pdbx_seq_one_letter_code
_entity_poly.pdbx_strand_id
1 'polypeptide(L)'
;SFVSGENNLSIKHRGELIYAGATQSGGSILIEVVNPVTQSYITQLWNNNDVFNGAKHVEKSFVHPWSRYFTWTLFTVAAIGAIYWAVVDTSKILPAVTAALIVACPCSLLLSATFTFGNMLRHFGRNKLYLKNASVIESIARIDTVVFDKTGTLTHTQQARIEFLGTNPDKQQERAIYSLA
;
A
#
# COMPACT_ATOMS: atom_id res chain seq x y z
N SER A 1 11.45 12.02 -14.02
CA SER A 1 10.71 11.67 -12.79
C SER A 1 10.19 10.25 -12.83
N PHE A 2 9.29 9.86 -13.75
CA PHE A 2 8.67 8.53 -13.73
C PHE A 2 9.64 7.32 -13.78
N VAL A 3 10.75 7.43 -14.53
CA VAL A 3 11.74 6.34 -14.68
C VAL A 3 12.94 6.50 -13.75
N SER A 4 13.44 7.73 -13.59
CA SER A 4 14.68 8.03 -12.85
C SER A 4 14.46 8.49 -11.40
N GLY A 5 13.22 8.77 -10.97
CA GLY A 5 12.92 9.45 -9.70
C GLY A 5 13.30 10.93 -9.66
N GLU A 6 14.20 11.38 -10.54
CA GLU A 6 14.66 12.76 -10.63
C GLU A 6 13.63 13.68 -11.31
N ASN A 7 13.35 14.84 -10.72
CA ASN A 7 12.38 15.80 -11.25
C ASN A 7 12.99 16.86 -12.17
N ASN A 8 14.31 17.04 -12.14
CA ASN A 8 14.99 17.99 -13.02
C ASN A 8 14.94 17.52 -14.48
N LEU A 9 14.71 18.46 -15.40
CA LEU A 9 14.78 18.20 -16.84
C LEU A 9 16.22 17.84 -17.20
N SER A 10 16.43 16.65 -17.75
CA SER A 10 17.72 16.27 -18.33
C SER A 10 17.75 16.71 -19.79
N ILE A 11 18.74 17.52 -20.16
CA ILE A 11 19.01 17.83 -21.56
C ILE A 11 19.43 16.53 -22.25
N LYS A 12 18.84 16.26 -23.42
CA LYS A 12 19.14 15.09 -24.23
C LYS A 12 19.73 15.48 -25.57
N HIS A 13 20.81 14.80 -25.95
CA HIS A 13 21.51 14.99 -27.21
C HIS A 13 21.24 13.86 -28.20
N ARG A 14 21.57 14.09 -29.47
CA ARG A 14 21.37 13.12 -30.54
C ARG A 14 22.17 11.84 -30.26
N GLY A 15 21.51 10.69 -30.35
CA GLY A 15 22.12 9.37 -30.07
C GLY A 15 21.93 8.88 -28.64
N GLU A 16 21.38 9.70 -27.74
CA GLU A 16 21.05 9.26 -26.39
C GLU A 16 19.71 8.51 -26.34
N LEU A 17 19.63 7.52 -25.45
CA LEU A 17 18.42 6.76 -25.22
C LEU A 17 17.38 7.60 -24.46
N ILE A 18 16.15 7.56 -24.93
CA ILE A 18 14.97 8.15 -24.28
C ILE A 18 14.05 7.01 -23.89
N TYR A 19 13.72 6.93 -22.60
CA TYR A 19 12.83 5.90 -22.08
C TYR A 19 11.36 6.24 -22.37
N ALA A 20 10.57 5.20 -22.65
CA ALA A 20 9.12 5.35 -22.76
C ALA A 20 8.54 5.94 -21.46
N GLY A 21 7.58 6.86 -21.59
CA GLY A 21 6.98 7.58 -20.46
C GLY A 21 7.73 8.85 -20.03
N ALA A 22 8.81 9.23 -20.70
CA ALA A 22 9.42 10.55 -20.52
C ALA A 22 8.52 11.66 -21.09
N THR A 23 8.45 12.79 -20.38
CA THR A 23 7.75 13.99 -20.83
C THR A 23 8.72 14.90 -21.59
N GLN A 24 8.39 15.26 -22.83
CA GLN A 24 9.15 16.24 -23.60
C GLN A 24 8.78 17.66 -23.15
N SER A 25 9.78 18.55 -23.07
CA SER A 25 9.61 19.96 -22.77
C SER A 25 10.48 20.78 -23.73
N GLY A 26 9.95 21.87 -24.29
CA GLY A 26 10.64 22.71 -25.28
C GLY A 26 10.21 22.43 -26.73
N GLY A 27 11.16 22.44 -27.66
CA GLY A 27 10.92 22.28 -29.11
C GLY A 27 10.63 20.84 -29.54
N SER A 28 10.02 20.66 -30.72
CA SER A 28 9.71 19.33 -31.24
C SER A 28 10.97 18.49 -31.45
N ILE A 29 10.84 17.19 -31.23
CA ILE A 29 11.93 16.23 -31.38
C ILE A 29 11.49 15.11 -32.33
N LEU A 30 12.44 14.59 -33.09
CA LEU A 30 12.29 13.37 -33.85
C LEU A 30 13.00 12.24 -33.10
N ILE A 31 12.29 11.14 -32.86
CA ILE A 31 12.80 9.99 -32.13
C ILE A 31 12.65 8.72 -32.98
N GLU A 32 13.65 7.85 -32.89
CA GLU A 32 13.63 6.54 -33.51
C GLU A 32 13.34 5.47 -32.45
N VAL A 33 12.44 4.54 -32.77
CA VAL A 33 12.09 3.46 -31.85
C VAL A 33 13.17 2.37 -31.95
N VAL A 34 14.06 2.33 -30.96
CA VAL A 34 15.17 1.37 -30.91
C VAL A 34 14.74 0.01 -30.34
N ASN A 35 13.77 -0.02 -29.42
CA ASN A 35 13.27 -1.23 -28.78
C ASN A 35 11.75 -1.37 -28.92
N PRO A 36 11.22 -2.57 -29.22
CA PRO A 36 9.78 -2.82 -29.30
C PRO A 36 9.10 -2.68 -27.92
N VAL A 37 7.81 -2.34 -27.92
CA VAL A 37 7.02 -2.06 -26.70
C VAL A 37 7.05 -3.21 -25.69
N THR A 38 7.18 -4.45 -26.15
CA THR A 38 7.30 -5.66 -25.31
C THR A 38 8.59 -5.71 -24.48
N GLN A 39 9.65 -5.02 -24.91
CA GLN A 39 10.93 -4.91 -24.22
C GLN A 39 11.13 -3.55 -23.54
N SER A 40 10.12 -2.67 -23.59
CA SER A 40 10.18 -1.37 -22.91
C SER A 40 10.35 -1.54 -21.40
N TYR A 41 11.13 -0.66 -20.78
CA TYR A 41 11.34 -0.64 -19.33
C TYR A 41 10.02 -0.58 -18.53
N ILE A 42 9.00 0.13 -19.03
CA ILE A 42 7.67 0.16 -18.40
C ILE A 42 7.04 -1.24 -18.43
N THR A 43 7.14 -1.94 -19.55
CA THR A 43 6.62 -3.30 -19.71
C THR A 43 7.40 -4.28 -18.85
N GLN A 44 8.71 -4.10 -18.69
CA GLN A 44 9.52 -4.89 -17.76
C GLN A 44 9.12 -4.63 -16.30
N LEU A 45 8.85 -3.39 -15.89
CA LEU A 45 8.33 -3.07 -14.55
C LEU A 45 6.96 -3.70 -14.29
N TRP A 46 6.10 -3.75 -15.31
CA TRP A 46 4.76 -4.32 -15.22
C TRP A 46 4.73 -5.86 -15.33
N ASN A 47 5.67 -6.44 -16.08
CA ASN A 47 5.77 -7.89 -16.31
C ASN A 47 6.71 -8.58 -15.33
N ASN A 48 7.71 -7.89 -14.76
CA ASN A 48 8.46 -8.33 -13.58
C ASN A 48 7.61 -8.19 -12.32
N ASN A 49 6.36 -8.62 -12.42
CA ASN A 49 5.45 -8.75 -11.32
C ASN A 49 5.92 -9.83 -10.33
N ASP A 50 6.99 -10.59 -10.58
CA ASP A 50 7.52 -11.50 -9.55
C ASP A 50 7.91 -10.77 -8.25
N VAL A 51 8.34 -9.50 -8.35
CA VAL A 51 8.62 -8.64 -7.17
C VAL A 51 7.33 -8.17 -6.49
N PHE A 52 6.21 -8.01 -7.22
CA PHE A 52 4.91 -7.56 -6.71
C PHE A 52 3.90 -8.70 -6.41
N ASN A 53 4.18 -9.91 -6.91
CA ASN A 53 3.43 -11.15 -6.76
C ASN A 53 4.05 -12.08 -5.72
N GLY A 54 5.27 -11.79 -5.25
CA GLY A 54 5.82 -12.40 -4.04
C GLY A 54 4.74 -12.32 -2.97
N ALA A 55 4.22 -13.51 -2.59
CA ALA A 55 2.92 -13.71 -1.97
C ALA A 55 2.49 -12.47 -1.20
N LYS A 56 1.52 -11.70 -1.73
CA LYS A 56 0.90 -10.63 -0.95
C LYS A 56 0.57 -11.30 0.37
N HIS A 57 1.32 -10.96 1.41
CA HIS A 57 1.03 -11.37 2.77
C HIS A 57 -0.27 -10.62 3.04
N VAL A 58 -1.38 -11.24 2.63
CA VAL A 58 -2.72 -10.84 3.02
C VAL A 58 -2.68 -11.11 4.50
N GLU A 59 -2.23 -10.11 5.25
CA GLU A 59 -2.19 -10.19 6.69
C GLU A 59 -3.59 -10.56 7.10
N LYS A 60 -3.70 -11.72 7.77
CA LYS A 60 -4.99 -12.19 8.22
C LYS A 60 -5.52 -11.13 9.17
N SER A 61 -6.72 -10.62 8.86
CA SER A 61 -7.38 -9.66 9.75
C SER A 61 -7.43 -10.21 11.16
N PHE A 62 -7.31 -9.33 12.15
CA PHE A 62 -7.32 -9.68 13.56
C PHE A 62 -8.53 -10.54 13.94
N VAL A 63 -9.64 -10.43 13.21
CA VAL A 63 -10.89 -11.15 13.47
C VAL A 63 -10.80 -12.65 13.12
N HIS A 64 -9.94 -13.05 12.17
CA HIS A 64 -9.84 -14.44 11.72
C HIS A 64 -9.50 -15.45 12.84
N PRO A 65 -8.46 -15.25 13.67
CA PRO A 65 -8.15 -16.16 14.77
C PRO A 65 -9.29 -16.22 15.80
N TRP A 66 -9.91 -15.08 16.14
CA TRP A 66 -11.05 -15.05 17.08
C TRP A 66 -12.24 -15.85 16.57
N SER A 67 -12.58 -15.71 15.29
CA SER A 67 -13.62 -16.51 14.66
C SER A 67 -13.32 -18.01 14.76
N ARG A 68 -12.06 -18.42 14.54
CA ARG A 68 -11.64 -19.82 14.68
C ARG A 68 -11.81 -20.34 16.10
N TYR A 69 -11.33 -19.62 17.11
CA TYR A 69 -11.49 -20.03 18.52
C TYR A 69 -12.95 -20.12 18.93
N PHE A 70 -13.77 -19.17 18.46
CA PHE A 70 -15.21 -19.17 18.70
C PHE A 70 -15.89 -20.41 18.10
N THR A 71 -15.61 -20.73 16.83
CA THR A 71 -16.14 -21.92 16.17
C THR A 71 -15.76 -23.21 16.90
N TRP A 72 -14.48 -23.35 17.30
CA TRP A 72 -14.02 -24.52 18.05
C TRP A 72 -14.72 -24.64 19.42
N THR A 73 -14.86 -23.54 20.14
CA THR A 73 -15.55 -23.50 21.43
C THR A 73 -17.02 -23.88 21.29
N LEU A 74 -17.71 -23.33 20.27
CA LEU A 74 -19.11 -23.62 20.00
C LEU A 74 -19.35 -25.12 19.75
N PHE A 75 -18.56 -25.73 18.86
CA PHE A 75 -18.70 -27.16 18.58
C PHE A 75 -18.36 -28.03 19.79
N THR A 76 -17.39 -27.61 20.62
CA THR A 76 -17.04 -28.33 21.85
C THR A 76 -18.19 -28.29 22.85
N VAL A 77 -18.81 -27.12 23.08
CA VAL A 77 -19.97 -26.98 23.97
C VAL A 77 -21.17 -27.78 23.44
N ALA A 78 -21.43 -27.73 22.13
CA ALA A 78 -22.51 -28.51 21.52
C ALA A 78 -22.29 -30.03 21.67
N ALA A 79 -21.05 -30.50 21.48
CA ALA A 79 -20.70 -31.91 21.65
C ALA A 79 -20.84 -32.37 23.11
N ILE A 80 -20.39 -31.57 24.08
CA ILE A 80 -20.55 -31.87 25.50
C ILE A 80 -22.04 -31.93 25.87
N GLY A 81 -22.84 -30.98 25.39
CA GLY A 81 -24.29 -30.98 25.59
C GLY A 81 -24.97 -32.23 25.01
N ALA A 82 -24.55 -32.65 23.81
CA ALA A 82 -25.07 -33.86 23.18
C ALA A 82 -24.72 -35.14 23.97
N ILE A 83 -23.47 -35.26 24.44
CA ILE A 83 -23.00 -36.41 25.23
C ILE A 83 -23.75 -36.48 26.57
N TYR A 84 -23.92 -35.34 27.25
CA TYR A 84 -24.65 -35.28 28.51
C TYR A 84 -26.10 -35.77 28.35
N TRP A 85 -26.82 -35.24 27.36
CA TRP A 85 -28.21 -35.66 27.10
C TRP A 85 -28.31 -37.08 26.55
N ALA A 86 -27.29 -37.62 25.89
CA ALA A 86 -27.28 -39.02 25.46
C ALA A 86 -27.30 -40.02 26.64
N VAL A 87 -26.78 -39.63 27.81
CA VAL A 87 -26.82 -40.47 29.01
C VAL A 87 -28.11 -40.26 29.82
N VAL A 88 -28.67 -39.05 29.80
CA VAL A 88 -29.85 -38.69 30.62
C VAL A 88 -31.17 -38.90 29.89
N ASP A 89 -31.33 -38.33 28.70
CA ASP A 89 -32.55 -38.36 27.89
C ASP A 89 -32.24 -38.02 26.43
N THR A 90 -32.25 -39.05 25.57
CA THR A 90 -31.93 -38.94 24.14
C THR A 90 -32.85 -37.98 23.39
N SER A 91 -34.08 -37.75 23.86
CA SER A 91 -35.03 -36.84 23.21
C SER A 91 -34.57 -35.37 23.26
N LYS A 92 -33.70 -35.02 24.22
CA LYS A 92 -33.23 -33.64 24.43
C LYS A 92 -31.92 -33.29 23.72
N ILE A 93 -31.28 -34.26 23.08
CA ILE A 93 -30.02 -34.04 22.33
C ILE A 93 -30.23 -33.01 21.21
N LEU A 94 -31.21 -33.24 20.33
CA LEU A 94 -31.51 -32.38 19.19
C LEU A 94 -31.90 -30.94 19.61
N PRO A 95 -32.81 -30.76 20.59
CA PRO A 95 -33.11 -29.44 21.14
C PRO A 95 -31.89 -28.72 21.74
N ALA A 96 -31.04 -29.42 22.50
CA ALA A 96 -29.89 -28.81 23.15
C ALA A 96 -28.82 -28.35 22.15
N VAL A 97 -28.52 -29.17 21.15
CA VAL A 97 -27.54 -28.84 20.10
C VAL A 97 -28.04 -27.68 19.24
N THR A 98 -29.28 -27.74 18.76
CA THR A 98 -29.85 -26.67 17.91
C THR A 98 -29.94 -25.34 18.65
N ALA A 99 -30.32 -25.34 19.93
CA ALA A 99 -30.32 -24.13 20.76
C ALA A 99 -28.92 -23.51 20.87
N ALA A 100 -27.88 -24.32 21.12
CA ALA A 100 -26.51 -23.83 21.20
C ALA A 100 -26.03 -23.19 19.90
N LEU A 101 -26.28 -23.84 18.75
CA LEU A 101 -25.88 -23.35 17.43
C LEU A 101 -26.62 -22.07 17.01
N ILE A 102 -27.93 -21.96 17.29
CA ILE A 102 -28.75 -20.81 16.92
C ILE A 102 -28.38 -19.58 17.75
N VAL A 103 -28.25 -19.76 19.08
CA VAL A 103 -27.94 -18.65 20.00
C VAL A 103 -26.52 -18.11 19.80
N ALA A 104 -25.60 -18.98 19.39
CA ALA A 104 -24.19 -18.63 19.22
C ALA A 104 -23.87 -17.88 17.91
N CYS A 105 -24.82 -17.28 17.19
CA CYS A 105 -24.44 -16.46 16.03
C CYS A 105 -23.48 -15.34 16.47
N PRO A 106 -22.25 -15.24 15.93
CA PRO A 106 -21.31 -14.17 16.26
C PRO A 106 -21.64 -12.86 15.51
N CYS A 107 -22.93 -12.61 15.27
CA CYS A 107 -23.47 -11.51 14.47
C CYS A 107 -22.93 -10.14 14.92
N SER A 108 -22.82 -9.91 16.23
CA SER A 108 -22.28 -8.66 16.81
C SER A 108 -20.76 -8.49 16.56
N LEU A 109 -19.99 -9.57 16.65
CA LEU A 109 -18.53 -9.55 16.44
C LEU A 109 -18.19 -9.13 15.01
N LEU A 110 -18.90 -9.69 14.02
CA LEU A 110 -18.68 -9.41 12.61
C LEU A 110 -19.07 -7.96 12.26
N LEU A 111 -20.18 -7.48 12.83
CA LEU A 111 -20.65 -6.12 12.63
C LEU A 111 -19.69 -5.10 13.25
N SER A 112 -19.16 -5.39 14.44
CA SER A 112 -18.23 -4.49 15.13
C SER A 112 -16.99 -4.18 14.29
N ALA A 113 -16.38 -5.20 13.68
CA ALA A 113 -15.17 -5.00 12.88
C ALA A 113 -15.44 -4.19 11.60
N THR A 114 -16.48 -4.56 10.86
CA THR A 114 -16.85 -3.88 9.61
C THR A 114 -17.29 -2.43 9.86
N PHE A 115 -18.04 -2.19 10.94
CA PHE A 115 -18.46 -0.85 11.33
C PHE A 115 -17.29 0.03 11.76
N THR A 116 -16.39 -0.49 12.60
CA THR A 116 -15.20 0.25 13.06
C THR A 116 -14.31 0.61 11.90
N PHE A 117 -13.90 -0.37 11.08
CA PHE A 117 -13.00 -0.09 9.95
C PHE A 117 -13.63 0.81 8.88
N GLY A 118 -14.93 0.65 8.60
CA GLY A 118 -15.65 1.53 7.68
C GLY A 118 -15.66 2.99 8.17
N ASN A 119 -15.91 3.21 9.46
CA ASN A 119 -15.85 4.56 10.04
C ASN A 119 -14.43 5.13 10.06
N MET A 120 -13.42 4.30 10.34
CA MET A 120 -12.03 4.74 10.30
C MET A 120 -11.59 5.15 8.89
N LEU A 121 -11.95 4.40 7.84
CA LEU A 121 -11.69 4.80 6.45
C LEU A 121 -12.27 6.18 6.16
N ARG A 122 -13.53 6.40 6.58
CA ARG A 122 -14.20 7.70 6.42
C ARG A 122 -13.50 8.80 7.21
N HIS A 123 -13.09 8.53 8.45
CA HIS A 123 -12.39 9.49 9.30
C HIS A 123 -11.04 9.90 8.70
N PHE A 124 -10.23 8.93 8.27
CA PHE A 124 -8.95 9.21 7.62
C PHE A 124 -9.11 9.96 6.29
N GLY A 125 -10.10 9.59 5.47
CA GLY A 125 -10.40 10.32 4.24
C GLY A 125 -10.77 11.79 4.47
N ARG A 126 -11.49 12.10 5.56
CA ARG A 126 -11.79 13.49 5.96
C ARG A 126 -10.52 14.25 6.40
N ASN A 127 -9.52 13.56 6.91
CA ASN A 127 -8.23 14.10 7.30
C ASN A 127 -7.17 14.03 6.18
N LYS A 128 -7.59 13.87 4.91
CA LYS A 128 -6.72 13.80 3.72
C LYS A 128 -5.75 12.60 3.71
N LEU A 129 -6.02 11.56 4.50
CA LEU A 129 -5.31 10.28 4.46
C LEU A 129 -6.17 9.25 3.71
N TYR A 130 -5.80 8.96 2.47
CA TYR A 130 -6.59 8.10 1.59
C TYR A 130 -6.05 6.68 1.60
N LEU A 131 -6.72 5.80 2.35
CA LEU A 131 -6.37 4.39 2.43
C LEU A 131 -7.12 3.59 1.36
N LYS A 132 -6.42 2.66 0.69
CA LYS A 132 -6.97 1.84 -0.39
C LYS A 132 -8.09 0.89 0.08
N ASN A 133 -7.96 0.33 1.29
CA ASN A 133 -8.93 -0.60 1.88
C ASN A 133 -8.74 -0.68 3.41
N ALA A 134 -9.63 -1.43 4.08
CA ALA A 134 -9.60 -1.61 5.54
C ALA A 134 -8.36 -2.38 6.04
N SER A 135 -7.82 -3.32 5.27
CA SER A 135 -6.65 -4.11 5.70
C SER A 135 -5.41 -3.25 5.90
N VAL A 136 -5.27 -2.15 5.15
CA VAL A 136 -4.17 -1.19 5.31
C VAL A 136 -4.18 -0.56 6.71
N ILE A 137 -5.35 -0.36 7.34
CA ILE A 137 -5.42 0.17 8.71
C ILE A 137 -4.75 -0.78 9.70
N GLU A 138 -5.03 -2.08 9.59
CA GLU A 138 -4.43 -3.09 10.46
C GLU A 138 -2.92 -3.17 10.24
N SER A 139 -2.45 -3.10 8.98
CA SER A 139 -1.02 -3.10 8.68
C SER A 139 -0.31 -1.85 9.20
N ILE A 140 -0.88 -0.64 9.00
CA ILE A 140 -0.32 0.62 9.54
C ILE A 140 -0.27 0.57 11.07
N ALA A 141 -1.23 -0.06 11.75
CA ALA A 141 -1.19 -0.20 13.20
C ALA A 141 -0.06 -1.12 13.70
N ARG A 142 0.51 -1.97 12.83
CA ARG A 142 1.57 -2.92 13.14
C ARG A 142 2.97 -2.47 12.72
N ILE A 143 3.10 -1.43 11.90
CA ILE A 143 4.43 -0.98 11.47
C ILE A 143 5.20 -0.36 12.62
N ASP A 144 6.49 -0.65 12.68
CA ASP A 144 7.46 -0.06 13.62
C ASP A 144 8.42 0.93 12.93
N THR A 145 8.57 0.78 11.63
CA THR A 145 9.57 1.48 10.83
C THR A 145 8.89 2.15 9.64
N VAL A 146 9.22 3.43 9.42
CA VAL A 146 8.77 4.17 8.24
C VAL A 146 9.99 4.65 7.47
N VAL A 147 10.11 4.20 6.22
CA VAL A 147 11.15 4.65 5.30
C VAL A 147 10.53 5.68 4.35
N PHE A 148 11.06 6.89 4.36
CA PHE A 148 10.61 7.96 3.49
C PHE A 148 11.50 8.05 2.25
N ASP A 149 10.89 8.19 1.08
CA ASP A 149 11.61 8.65 -0.09
C ASP A 149 12.00 10.13 0.09
N LYS A 150 13.14 10.55 -0.44
CA LYS A 150 13.60 11.93 -0.27
C LYS A 150 12.90 12.85 -1.26
N THR A 151 13.05 12.56 -2.54
CA THR A 151 12.66 13.45 -3.64
C THR A 151 11.16 13.35 -3.88
N GLY A 152 10.43 14.45 -3.70
CA GLY A 152 8.97 14.48 -3.90
C GLY A 152 8.13 14.02 -2.71
N THR A 153 8.73 13.46 -1.66
CA THR A 153 8.05 13.17 -0.38
C THR A 153 8.54 14.09 0.74
N LEU A 154 9.84 14.10 1.06
CA LEU A 154 10.40 14.99 2.11
C LEU A 154 10.78 16.37 1.57
N THR A 155 11.21 16.45 0.31
CA THR A 155 11.72 17.70 -0.27
C THR A 155 10.74 18.32 -1.26
N HIS A 156 10.44 19.61 -1.09
CA HIS A 156 9.77 20.41 -2.11
C HIS A 156 10.80 21.05 -3.04
N THR A 157 10.86 20.58 -4.29
CA THR A 157 11.84 21.05 -5.30
C THR A 157 11.76 22.54 -5.63
N GLN A 158 10.64 23.22 -5.32
CA GLN A 158 10.43 24.62 -5.68
C GLN A 158 11.00 25.64 -4.67
N GLN A 159 11.53 25.20 -3.52
CA GLN A 159 11.90 26.10 -2.41
C GLN A 159 13.35 25.95 -1.94
N ALA A 160 14.21 25.21 -2.65
CA ALA A 160 15.62 25.11 -2.29
C ALA A 160 16.32 26.44 -2.57
N ARG A 161 16.37 27.31 -1.55
CA ARG A 161 17.11 28.57 -1.60
C ARG A 161 18.59 28.25 -1.41
N ILE A 162 19.33 28.22 -2.50
CA ILE A 162 20.77 27.99 -2.46
C ILE A 162 21.42 29.33 -2.12
N GLU A 163 22.04 29.41 -0.95
CA GLU A 163 22.83 30.56 -0.54
C GLU A 163 24.30 30.28 -0.80
N PHE A 164 24.93 31.16 -1.58
CA PHE A 164 26.37 31.08 -1.81
C PHE A 164 27.11 31.66 -0.60
N LEU A 165 27.88 30.81 0.10
CA LEU A 165 28.75 31.24 1.19
C LEU A 165 30.16 31.46 0.64
N GLY A 166 30.49 32.71 0.33
CA GLY A 166 31.80 33.15 -0.15
C GLY A 166 31.85 34.66 -0.40
N THR A 167 33.02 35.19 -0.74
CA THR A 167 33.14 36.58 -1.23
C THR A 167 32.37 36.73 -2.54
N ASN A 168 31.60 37.80 -2.69
CA ASN A 168 30.87 38.08 -3.93
C ASN A 168 31.82 37.97 -5.13
N PRO A 169 31.51 37.12 -6.13
CA PRO A 169 32.38 36.93 -7.27
C PRO A 169 32.53 38.24 -8.05
N ASP A 170 33.73 38.53 -8.54
CA ASP A 170 33.93 39.62 -9.49
C ASP A 170 33.21 39.31 -10.82
N LYS A 171 32.92 40.32 -11.65
CA LYS A 171 32.17 40.18 -12.91
C LYS A 171 32.73 39.10 -13.85
N GLN A 172 34.04 38.83 -13.79
CA GLN A 172 34.66 37.75 -14.56
C GLN A 172 34.36 36.36 -13.97
N GLN A 173 34.38 36.22 -12.65
CA GLN A 173 34.06 34.98 -11.95
C GLN A 173 32.58 34.63 -12.08
N GLU A 174 31.70 35.63 -12.03
CA GLU A 174 30.26 35.46 -12.23
C GLU A 174 29.96 34.90 -13.64
N ARG A 175 30.62 35.44 -14.68
CA ARG A 175 30.53 34.92 -16.06
C ARG A 175 31.03 33.48 -16.19
N ALA A 176 32.10 33.12 -15.50
CA ALA A 176 32.63 31.75 -15.50
C ALA A 176 31.65 30.78 -14.83
N ILE A 177 31.02 31.19 -13.72
CA ILE A 177 30.01 30.39 -13.01
C ILE A 177 28.77 30.18 -13.89
N TYR A 178 28.27 31.22 -14.58
CA TYR A 178 27.14 31.08 -15.51
C TYR A 178 27.46 30.18 -16.71
N SER A 179 28.73 30.05 -17.11
CA SER A 179 29.11 29.17 -18.22
C SER A 179 29.15 27.67 -17.87
N LEU A 180 29.06 27.34 -16.57
CA LEU A 180 29.06 25.97 -16.06
C LEU A 180 27.65 25.40 -15.84
N ALA A 181 26.60 26.24 -15.96
CA ALA A 181 25.19 25.86 -15.82
C ALA A 181 24.53 25.67 -17.19
#